data_AF-A0AA38U4N6-F1
#
_entry.id   AF-A0AA38U4N6-F1
#
_cell.length_a   1.000
_cell.length_b   1.000
_cell.length_c   1.000
_cell.angle_alpha   90.00
_cell.angle_beta   90.00
_cell.angle_gamma   90.00
#
_symmetry.space_group_name_H-M   'P 1'
#
loop_
_entity.id
_entity.type
_entity.pdbx_description
1 polymer ?
#
loop_
_entity_poly.entity_id
_entity_poly.type
_entity_poly.pdbx_seq_one_letter_code
_entity_poly.pdbx_strand_id
1 'polypeptide(L)'
;MEGLRAKLTRVRAQVGKGFRETSWIWKEGGTGKLVDQATLDKFVQVEWCKTHARAKRWMEKVALLAEEKRRVLISLEYNATEWEGRAKYEGPLLEGKDVVHMEGVQAYAFSQAAVFCTLAKSFMLLWEGVGVDVEGVGAGDIDGASKDEEKDDAEILGVDKDATIPEGI
;
A
#
# COMPACT_ATOMS: atom_id res chain seq x y z
N MET A 1 36.85 -11.46 -34.92
CA MET A 1 36.87 -10.46 -33.83
C MET A 1 35.51 -9.84 -33.52
N GLU A 2 34.48 -10.01 -34.36
CA GLU A 2 33.15 -9.39 -34.17
C GLU A 2 32.28 -10.04 -33.05
N GLY A 3 32.38 -11.35 -32.85
CA GLY A 3 31.56 -12.05 -31.86
C GLY A 3 31.84 -11.67 -30.40
N LEU A 4 33.05 -11.18 -30.10
CA LEU A 4 33.42 -10.73 -28.75
C LEU A 4 32.77 -9.37 -28.43
N ARG A 5 32.66 -8.48 -29.42
CA ARG A 5 32.02 -7.17 -29.30
C ARG A 5 30.51 -7.30 -29.09
N ALA A 6 29.87 -8.25 -29.76
CA ALA A 6 28.44 -8.57 -29.60
C ALA A 6 28.12 -9.16 -28.20
N LYS A 7 29.02 -9.99 -27.64
CA LYS A 7 28.88 -10.48 -26.27
C LYS A 7 29.04 -9.37 -25.23
N LEU A 8 30.03 -8.50 -25.40
CA LEU A 8 30.28 -7.36 -24.49
C LEU A 8 29.11 -6.36 -24.47
N THR A 9 28.52 -6.05 -25.62
CA THR A 9 27.35 -5.16 -25.73
C THR A 9 26.12 -5.75 -25.05
N ARG A 10 25.85 -7.05 -25.24
CA ARG A 10 24.75 -7.75 -24.55
C ARG A 10 24.91 -7.77 -23.03
N VAL A 11 26.11 -8.05 -22.54
CA VAL A 11 26.40 -8.05 -21.10
C VAL A 11 26.23 -6.64 -20.53
N ARG A 12 26.71 -5.60 -21.23
CA ARG A 12 26.53 -4.21 -20.81
C ARG A 12 25.07 -3.78 -20.77
N ALA A 13 24.24 -4.27 -21.69
CA ALA A 13 22.79 -4.05 -21.69
C ALA A 13 22.05 -4.82 -20.58
N GLN A 14 22.59 -5.95 -20.10
CA GLN A 14 22.04 -6.70 -18.97
C GLN A 14 22.43 -6.13 -17.60
N VAL A 15 23.61 -5.49 -17.49
CA VAL A 15 24.14 -4.99 -16.21
C VAL A 15 23.55 -3.61 -15.81
N GLY A 16 23.08 -2.80 -16.77
CA GLY A 16 22.50 -1.47 -16.49
C GLY A 16 21.10 -1.27 -17.04
N LYS A 17 20.21 -0.63 -16.26
CA LYS A 17 18.85 -0.25 -16.73
C LYS A 17 18.83 0.96 -17.68
N GLY A 18 19.97 1.63 -17.92
CA GLY A 18 20.06 2.81 -18.79
C GLY A 18 19.79 2.56 -20.27
N PHE A 19 19.76 1.28 -20.71
CA PHE A 19 19.40 0.89 -22.07
C PHE A 19 17.92 0.52 -22.23
N ARG A 20 17.11 0.64 -21.17
CA ARG A 20 15.66 0.43 -21.27
C ARG A 20 15.02 1.65 -21.93
N GLU A 21 14.20 1.40 -22.93
CA GLU A 21 13.39 2.45 -23.53
C GLU A 21 12.48 3.05 -22.46
N THR A 22 12.53 4.38 -22.30
CA THR A 22 11.69 5.10 -21.35
C THR A 22 10.22 4.92 -21.74
N SER A 23 9.36 4.68 -20.75
CA SER A 23 7.93 4.47 -21.03
C SER A 23 7.34 5.72 -21.70
N TRP A 24 6.35 5.52 -22.56
CA TRP A 24 5.69 6.59 -23.33
C TRP A 24 5.14 7.73 -22.47
N ILE A 25 4.88 7.48 -21.18
CA ILE A 25 4.41 8.46 -20.21
C ILE A 25 5.47 9.56 -19.95
N TRP A 26 6.75 9.26 -20.17
CA TRP A 26 7.87 10.19 -20.06
C TRP A 26 8.30 10.79 -21.40
N LYS A 27 7.53 10.55 -22.47
CA LYS A 27 7.74 11.10 -23.81
C LYS A 27 6.72 12.21 -24.05
N GLU A 28 7.11 13.25 -24.77
CA GLU A 28 6.23 14.35 -25.15
C GLU A 28 5.11 13.86 -26.08
N GLY A 29 3.88 14.24 -25.78
CA GLY A 29 2.69 13.80 -26.52
C GLY A 29 2.74 14.24 -27.99
N GLY A 30 2.94 13.29 -28.90
CA GLY A 30 2.96 13.52 -30.34
C GLY A 30 4.36 13.47 -31.00
N THR A 31 5.44 13.77 -30.25
CA THR A 31 6.80 13.85 -30.81
C THR A 31 7.64 12.60 -30.53
N GLY A 32 7.28 11.81 -29.50
CA GLY A 32 8.04 10.61 -29.10
C GLY A 32 9.42 10.89 -28.52
N LYS A 33 9.80 12.17 -28.39
CA LYS A 33 11.03 12.63 -27.74
C LYS A 33 10.85 12.65 -26.22
N LEU A 34 11.96 12.55 -25.47
CA LEU A 34 11.93 12.74 -24.03
C LEU A 34 11.42 14.15 -23.70
N VAL A 35 10.62 14.25 -22.66
CA VAL A 35 10.24 15.55 -22.10
C VAL A 35 11.49 16.30 -21.62
N ASP A 36 11.53 17.62 -21.79
CA ASP A 36 12.61 18.47 -21.26
C ASP A 36 12.83 18.25 -19.76
N GLN A 37 14.07 18.32 -19.29
CA GLN A 37 14.47 17.98 -17.93
C GLN A 37 13.67 18.75 -16.88
N ALA A 38 13.48 20.06 -17.08
CA ALA A 38 12.72 20.91 -16.16
C ALA A 38 11.23 20.51 -16.07
N THR A 39 10.68 19.91 -17.12
CA THR A 39 9.29 19.42 -17.13
C THR A 39 9.21 17.99 -16.59
N LEU A 40 10.21 17.15 -16.87
CA LEU A 40 10.37 15.83 -16.26
C LEU A 40 10.45 15.93 -14.73
N ASP A 41 11.26 16.85 -14.19
CA ASP A 41 11.40 17.04 -12.75
C ASP A 41 10.07 17.40 -12.09
N LYS A 42 9.27 18.27 -12.73
CA LYS A 42 7.92 18.61 -12.26
C LYS A 42 7.00 17.38 -12.27
N PHE A 43 7.03 16.57 -13.33
CA PHE A 43 6.25 15.34 -13.39
C PHE A 43 6.66 14.34 -12.31
N VAL A 44 7.96 14.17 -12.08
CA VAL A 44 8.49 13.31 -11.01
C VAL A 44 8.06 13.82 -9.63
N GLN A 45 8.15 15.13 -9.37
CA GLN A 45 7.68 15.71 -8.10
C GLN A 45 6.18 15.50 -7.89
N VAL A 46 5.36 15.70 -8.93
CA VAL A 46 3.91 15.47 -8.85
C VAL A 46 3.61 14.00 -8.58
N GLU A 47 4.28 13.08 -9.27
CA GLU A 47 4.05 11.65 -9.09
C GLU A 47 4.56 11.17 -7.73
N TRP A 48 5.70 11.69 -7.26
CA TRP A 48 6.17 11.48 -5.90
C TRP A 48 5.14 11.97 -4.87
N CYS A 49 4.61 13.19 -5.01
CA CYS A 49 3.57 13.71 -4.11
C CYS A 49 2.32 12.82 -4.09
N LYS A 50 1.88 12.31 -5.25
CA LYS A 50 0.71 11.39 -5.33
C LYS A 50 0.99 10.05 -4.67
N THR A 51 2.14 9.44 -4.96
CA THR A 51 2.53 8.14 -4.38
C THR A 51 2.73 8.26 -2.88
N HIS A 52 3.37 9.35 -2.42
CA HIS A 52 3.53 9.68 -1.00
C HIS A 52 2.20 9.89 -0.30
N ALA A 53 1.27 10.66 -0.88
CA ALA A 53 -0.08 10.83 -0.33
C ALA A 53 -0.85 9.50 -0.25
N ARG A 54 -0.68 8.62 -1.24
CA ARG A 54 -1.27 7.27 -1.22
C ARG A 54 -0.64 6.40 -0.12
N ALA A 55 0.68 6.46 0.04
CA ALA A 55 1.39 5.74 1.10
C ALA A 55 0.94 6.20 2.49
N LYS A 56 0.86 7.52 2.73
CA LYS A 56 0.31 8.09 3.97
C LYS A 56 -1.11 7.60 4.26
N ARG A 57 -2.01 7.70 3.29
CA ARG A 57 -3.39 7.20 3.43
C ARG A 57 -3.44 5.69 3.69
N TRP A 58 -2.56 4.92 3.08
CA TRP A 58 -2.48 3.48 3.32
C TRP A 58 -2.07 3.19 4.76
N MET A 59 -1.06 3.90 5.29
CA MET A 59 -0.66 3.77 6.69
C MET A 59 -1.81 4.10 7.66
N GLU A 60 -2.55 5.18 7.39
CA GLU A 60 -3.77 5.52 8.15
C GLU A 60 -4.79 4.38 8.13
N LYS A 61 -5.04 3.79 6.95
CA LYS A 61 -5.98 2.66 6.81
C LYS A 61 -5.52 1.42 7.58
N VAL A 62 -4.22 1.12 7.58
CA VAL A 62 -3.66 0.00 8.35
C VAL A 62 -3.88 0.22 9.85
N ALA A 63 -3.63 1.45 10.34
CA ALA A 63 -3.89 1.80 11.73
C ALA A 63 -5.38 1.72 12.10
N LEU A 64 -6.27 2.22 11.22
CA LEU A 64 -7.73 2.11 11.41
C LEU A 64 -8.20 0.66 11.39
N LEU A 65 -7.63 -0.20 10.55
CA LEU A 65 -7.97 -1.62 10.51
C LEU A 65 -7.62 -2.32 11.83
N ALA A 66 -6.47 -1.99 12.42
CA ALA A 66 -6.07 -2.56 13.71
C ALA A 66 -7.07 -2.18 14.82
N GLU A 67 -7.50 -0.92 14.83
CA GLU A 67 -8.52 -0.45 15.78
C GLU A 67 -9.89 -1.08 15.51
N GLU A 68 -10.30 -1.24 14.25
CA GLU A 68 -11.57 -1.87 13.90
C GLU A 68 -11.62 -3.34 14.35
N LYS A 69 -10.53 -4.09 14.16
CA LYS A 69 -10.41 -5.46 14.69
C LYS A 69 -10.66 -5.49 16.19
N ARG A 70 -10.00 -4.60 16.94
CA ARG A 70 -10.19 -4.48 18.39
C ARG A 70 -11.65 -4.16 18.75
N ARG A 71 -12.27 -3.18 18.08
CA ARG A 71 -13.65 -2.77 18.33
C ARG A 71 -14.65 -3.88 18.04
N VAL A 72 -14.44 -4.65 16.99
CA VAL A 72 -15.30 -5.80 16.66
C VAL A 72 -15.31 -6.81 17.80
N LEU A 73 -14.14 -7.16 18.38
CA LEU A 73 -14.09 -8.08 19.53
C LEU A 73 -14.86 -7.53 20.73
N ILE A 74 -14.60 -6.28 21.10
CA ILE A 74 -15.26 -5.62 22.24
C ILE A 74 -16.77 -5.57 22.02
N SER A 75 -17.23 -5.26 20.80
CA SER A 75 -18.66 -5.22 20.48
C SER A 75 -19.31 -6.59 20.59
N LEU A 76 -18.63 -7.66 20.14
CA LEU A 76 -19.15 -9.02 20.26
C LEU A 76 -19.24 -9.47 21.72
N GLU A 77 -18.23 -9.17 22.54
CA GLU A 77 -18.25 -9.43 23.98
C GLU A 77 -19.39 -8.67 24.67
N TYR A 78 -19.51 -7.36 24.38
CA TYR A 78 -20.60 -6.54 24.90
C TYR A 78 -21.97 -7.12 24.52
N ASN A 79 -22.17 -7.49 23.25
CA ASN A 79 -23.42 -8.10 22.80
C ASN A 79 -23.69 -9.44 23.52
N ALA A 80 -22.68 -10.26 23.77
CA ALA A 80 -22.85 -11.49 24.53
C ALA A 80 -23.36 -11.20 25.96
N THR A 81 -22.75 -10.22 26.65
CA THR A 81 -23.20 -9.81 27.99
C THR A 81 -24.62 -9.24 28.00
N GLU A 82 -25.00 -8.47 26.97
CA GLU A 82 -26.36 -7.97 26.80
C GLU A 82 -27.38 -9.12 26.64
N TRP A 83 -27.03 -10.16 25.88
CA TRP A 83 -27.87 -11.35 25.76
C TRP A 83 -27.99 -12.14 27.07
N GLU A 84 -26.91 -12.28 27.83
CA GLU A 84 -26.97 -12.88 29.17
C GLU A 84 -27.86 -12.08 30.13
N GLY A 85 -27.81 -10.75 30.06
CA GLY A 85 -28.71 -9.87 30.83
C GLY A 85 -30.19 -10.10 30.48
N ARG A 86 -30.49 -10.30 29.19
CA ARG A 86 -31.87 -10.57 28.71
C ARG A 86 -32.42 -11.91 29.20
N ALA A 87 -31.57 -12.86 29.57
CA ALA A 87 -32.00 -14.12 30.17
C ALA A 87 -32.73 -13.94 31.51
N LYS A 88 -32.46 -12.84 32.22
CA LYS A 88 -33.06 -12.49 33.52
C LYS A 88 -34.07 -11.35 33.41
N TYR A 89 -34.73 -11.20 32.27
CA TYR A 89 -35.67 -10.10 32.06
C TYR A 89 -36.81 -10.13 33.08
N GLU A 90 -36.95 -9.05 33.86
CA GLU A 90 -38.00 -8.84 34.89
C GLU A 90 -38.89 -7.63 34.55
N GLY A 91 -39.22 -7.43 33.26
CA GLY A 91 -40.04 -6.29 32.85
C GLY A 91 -41.54 -6.62 32.69
N PRO A 92 -42.38 -5.62 32.37
CA PRO A 92 -43.84 -5.76 32.30
C PRO A 92 -44.35 -6.84 31.33
N LEU A 93 -43.52 -7.21 30.34
CA LEU A 93 -43.83 -8.26 29.37
C LEU A 93 -43.80 -9.69 29.95
N LEU A 94 -43.48 -9.85 31.25
CA LEU A 94 -43.59 -11.12 31.97
C LEU A 94 -45.01 -11.46 32.42
N GLU A 95 -45.87 -10.46 32.57
CA GLU A 95 -47.16 -10.62 33.25
C GLU A 95 -48.05 -11.60 32.47
N GLY A 96 -48.45 -12.70 33.12
CA GLY A 96 -49.29 -13.76 32.52
C GLY A 96 -48.55 -14.81 31.68
N LYS A 97 -47.21 -14.86 31.70
CA LYS A 97 -46.44 -15.89 30.97
C LYS A 97 -46.19 -17.15 31.80
N ASP A 98 -46.31 -18.29 31.13
CA ASP A 98 -46.04 -19.62 31.71
C ASP A 98 -44.54 -19.88 31.88
N VAL A 99 -44.20 -20.78 32.80
CA VAL A 99 -42.82 -21.18 33.15
C VAL A 99 -42.07 -21.70 31.92
N VAL A 100 -42.76 -22.44 31.05
CA VAL A 100 -42.17 -22.99 29.80
C VAL A 100 -41.75 -21.87 28.84
N HIS A 101 -42.51 -20.78 28.78
CA HIS A 101 -42.15 -19.62 27.95
C HIS A 101 -40.89 -18.94 28.47
N MET A 102 -40.77 -18.82 29.79
CA MET A 102 -39.61 -18.21 30.45
C MET A 102 -38.34 -19.04 30.23
N GLU A 103 -38.45 -20.36 30.35
CA GLU A 103 -37.35 -21.28 30.06
C GLU A 103 -36.89 -21.17 28.60
N GLY A 104 -37.83 -21.08 27.65
CA GLY A 104 -37.51 -20.89 26.23
C GLY A 104 -36.80 -19.57 25.94
N VAL A 105 -37.23 -18.47 26.55
CA VAL A 105 -36.55 -17.16 26.43
C VAL A 105 -35.14 -17.22 26.99
N GLN A 106 -34.98 -17.84 28.16
CA GLN A 106 -33.68 -18.00 28.80
C GLN A 106 -32.73 -18.86 27.95
N ALA A 107 -33.21 -20.01 27.47
CA ALA A 107 -32.44 -20.89 26.60
C ALA A 107 -32.01 -20.18 25.30
N TYR A 108 -32.91 -19.41 24.69
CA TYR A 108 -32.60 -18.63 23.49
C TYR A 108 -31.57 -17.55 23.76
N ALA A 109 -31.72 -16.79 24.86
CA ALA A 109 -30.78 -15.74 25.25
C ALA A 109 -29.35 -16.30 25.45
N PHE A 110 -29.21 -17.43 26.16
CA PHE A 110 -27.93 -18.10 26.30
C PHE A 110 -27.38 -18.66 24.99
N SER A 111 -28.25 -19.20 24.13
CA SER A 111 -27.83 -19.63 22.79
C SER A 111 -27.29 -18.45 21.97
N GLN A 112 -27.88 -17.26 22.04
CA GLN A 112 -27.38 -16.08 21.35
C GLN A 112 -26.04 -15.63 21.92
N ALA A 113 -25.90 -15.55 23.25
CA ALA A 113 -24.64 -15.24 23.89
C ALA A 113 -23.52 -16.20 23.45
N ALA A 114 -23.80 -17.50 23.38
CA ALA A 114 -22.85 -18.50 22.90
C ALA A 114 -22.42 -18.28 21.44
N VAL A 115 -23.34 -17.83 20.56
CA VAL A 115 -23.02 -17.48 19.17
C VAL A 115 -22.05 -16.30 19.11
N PHE A 116 -22.30 -15.23 19.86
CA PHE A 116 -21.42 -14.06 19.90
C PHE A 116 -20.02 -14.42 20.44
N CYS A 117 -19.96 -15.21 21.50
CA CYS A 117 -18.69 -15.72 22.05
C CYS A 117 -17.93 -16.60 21.04
N THR A 118 -18.64 -17.43 20.29
CA THR A 118 -18.03 -18.29 19.25
C THR A 118 -17.50 -17.45 18.09
N LEU A 119 -18.25 -16.43 17.67
CA LEU A 119 -17.83 -15.51 16.62
C LEU A 119 -16.60 -14.71 17.03
N ALA A 120 -16.56 -14.19 18.26
CA ALA A 120 -15.40 -13.49 18.81
C ALA A 120 -14.14 -14.37 18.79
N LYS A 121 -14.23 -15.62 19.27
CA LYS A 121 -13.14 -16.60 19.23
C LYS A 121 -12.68 -16.89 17.80
N SER A 122 -13.62 -17.03 16.86
CA SER A 122 -13.28 -17.28 15.46
C SER A 122 -12.49 -16.12 14.83
N PHE A 123 -12.86 -14.87 15.14
CA PHE A 123 -12.13 -13.69 14.67
C PHE A 123 -10.77 -13.55 15.34
N MET A 124 -10.66 -13.83 16.64
CA MET A 124 -9.36 -13.86 17.32
C MET A 124 -8.40 -14.83 16.63
N LEU A 125 -8.82 -16.08 16.42
CA LEU A 125 -8.01 -17.09 15.74
C LEU A 125 -7.65 -16.68 14.31
N LEU A 126 -8.62 -16.12 13.57
CA LEU A 126 -8.40 -15.64 12.21
C LEU A 126 -7.37 -14.51 12.16
N TRP A 127 -7.38 -13.61 13.14
CA TRP A 127 -6.49 -12.44 13.16
C TRP A 127 -5.12 -12.72 13.79
N GLU A 128 -5.00 -13.68 14.72
CA GLU A 128 -3.71 -14.16 15.24
C GLU A 128 -2.85 -14.76 14.13
N GLY A 129 -3.43 -15.52 13.20
CA GLY A 129 -2.71 -16.09 12.05
C GLY A 129 -2.31 -15.06 10.97
N VAL A 130 -2.78 -13.82 11.07
CA VAL A 130 -2.57 -12.75 10.07
C VAL A 130 -1.63 -11.65 10.60
N GLY A 131 -1.07 -11.82 11.81
CA GLY A 131 -0.09 -10.90 12.38
C GLY A 131 1.17 -10.82 11.51
N VAL A 132 1.22 -9.80 10.64
CA VAL A 132 2.47 -9.32 10.04
C VAL A 132 3.07 -8.34 11.04
N ASP A 133 4.25 -8.66 11.56
CA ASP A 133 5.04 -7.78 12.42
C ASP A 133 5.30 -6.46 11.67
N VAL A 134 4.55 -5.41 12.00
CA VAL A 134 4.82 -4.04 11.56
C VAL A 134 5.75 -3.38 12.58
N GLU A 135 6.83 -4.08 12.96
CA GLU A 135 7.96 -3.47 13.65
C GLU A 135 9.08 -3.28 12.62
N GLY A 136 9.20 -2.08 12.05
CA GLY A 136 10.39 -1.77 11.23
C GLY A 136 10.29 -0.73 10.12
N VAL A 137 9.17 -0.02 9.92
CA VAL A 137 9.17 1.13 9.00
C VAL A 137 9.15 2.42 9.81
N GLY A 138 10.24 2.63 10.55
CA GLY A 138 10.59 3.96 11.04
C GLY A 138 10.75 4.88 9.83
N ALA A 139 10.04 6.01 9.86
CA ALA A 139 10.26 7.12 8.97
C ALA A 139 11.70 7.64 9.18
N GLY A 140 12.66 7.04 8.50
CA GLY A 140 13.99 7.61 8.34
C GLY A 140 13.84 8.81 7.42
N ASP A 141 14.04 10.00 7.97
CA ASP A 141 14.14 11.25 7.23
C ASP A 141 15.14 11.09 6.08
N ILE A 142 14.64 11.06 4.85
CA ILE A 142 15.47 11.17 3.65
C ILE A 142 15.75 12.67 3.47
N ASP A 143 16.64 13.20 4.31
CA ASP A 143 17.29 14.48 4.03
C ASP A 143 18.43 14.22 3.05
N GLY A 144 18.16 14.49 1.78
CA GLY A 144 19.06 14.28 0.66
C GLY A 144 18.99 15.45 -0.29
N ALA A 145 19.01 16.68 0.23
CA ALA A 145 19.27 17.87 -0.57
C ALA A 145 20.77 17.92 -0.89
N SER A 146 21.21 17.30 -2.00
CA SER A 146 22.51 17.65 -2.56
C SER A 146 22.42 19.08 -3.10
N LYS A 147 23.25 19.96 -2.56
CA LYS A 147 23.62 21.19 -3.25
C LYS A 147 24.58 20.78 -4.36
N ASP A 148 24.06 20.70 -5.57
CA ASP A 148 24.92 20.65 -6.74
C ASP A 148 25.46 22.07 -6.94
N GLU A 149 26.70 22.29 -6.51
CA GLU A 149 27.49 23.45 -6.89
C GLU A 149 27.75 23.36 -8.39
N GLU A 150 27.11 24.26 -9.13
CA GLU A 150 27.40 24.57 -10.51
C GLU A 150 28.87 24.99 -10.61
N LYS A 151 29.68 24.14 -11.26
CA LYS A 151 31.04 24.51 -11.64
C LYS A 151 31.14 24.40 -13.16
N ASP A 152 31.18 25.57 -13.77
CA ASP A 152 31.53 25.78 -15.16
C ASP A 152 32.93 25.20 -15.48
N ASP A 153 33.21 25.10 -16.78
CA ASP A 153 34.53 24.93 -17.43
C ASP A 153 34.84 23.50 -17.96
N ALA A 154 34.22 23.14 -19.09
CA ALA A 154 34.82 22.16 -20.01
C ALA A 154 34.82 22.72 -21.43
N GLU A 155 35.94 23.33 -21.80
CA GLU A 155 36.31 23.72 -23.15
C GLU A 155 36.36 22.46 -24.04
N ILE A 156 35.35 22.27 -24.90
CA ILE A 156 35.36 21.22 -25.93
C ILE A 156 36.33 21.67 -27.02
N LEU A 157 37.56 21.16 -26.95
CA LEU A 157 38.53 21.23 -28.04
C LEU A 157 37.99 20.50 -29.27
N GLY A 158 38.27 21.10 -30.44
CA GLY A 158 37.59 20.87 -31.71
C GLY A 158 37.50 19.41 -32.15
N VAL A 159 36.32 19.07 -32.65
CA VAL A 159 36.13 17.93 -33.53
C VAL A 159 35.85 18.49 -34.92
N ASP A 160 36.80 18.26 -35.81
CA ASP A 160 36.75 18.62 -37.22
C ASP A 160 35.45 18.14 -37.87
N LYS A 161 34.73 19.08 -38.48
CA LYS A 161 33.54 18.81 -39.28
C LYS A 161 33.95 18.40 -40.69
N ASP A 162 34.51 17.21 -40.87
CA ASP A 162 34.70 16.64 -42.21
C ASP A 162 34.60 15.11 -42.16
N ALA A 163 33.37 14.61 -42.23
CA ALA A 163 33.09 13.27 -42.72
C ALA A 163 31.73 13.29 -43.43
N THR A 164 31.79 13.61 -44.72
CA THR A 164 30.73 13.45 -45.71
C THR A 164 30.10 12.06 -45.58
N ILE A 165 28.81 12.01 -45.27
CA ILE A 165 27.96 10.82 -45.41
C ILE A 165 27.62 10.70 -46.91
N PRO A 166 28.02 9.64 -47.63
CA PRO A 166 27.51 9.44 -48.98
C PRO A 166 26.07 8.92 -48.92
N GLU A 167 25.14 9.67 -49.52
CA GLU A 167 23.82 9.19 -49.90
C GLU A 167 23.97 8.27 -51.13
N GLY A 168 23.43 7.04 -51.05
CA GLY A 168 23.31 6.17 -52.21
C GLY A 168 23.07 4.69 -51.88
N ILE A 169 21.79 4.31 -51.89
CA ILE A 169 21.16 2.97 -52.03
C ILE A 169 21.57 1.88 -51.03
#